data_AF-A0AB39QAZ8-F1
#
_entry.id   AF-A0AB39QAZ8-F1
#
_cell.length_a   1.000
_cell.length_b   1.000
_cell.length_c   1.000
_cell.angle_alpha   90.00
_cell.angle_beta   90.00
_cell.angle_gamma   90.00
#
_symmetry.space_group_name_H-M   'P 1'
#
loop_
_entity.id
_entity.type
_entity.pdbx_description
1 polymer ?
#
loop_
_entity_poly.entity_id
_entity_poly.type
_entity_poly.pdbx_seq_one_letter_code
_entity_poly.pdbx_strand_id
1 'polypeptide(L)'
;MKEIIDATDAIIRTVATCVCGSDLWDYRGINPVEQPTPFGHEYVGIVEEVGDEVKAIKPGQFVVGSFFASDNTCANCRNGYQSNCLHREFVGAEGCQAERLRVPLADGTLVATPEVPDEKFVPSLLACSDVMGTGWYAAVAAQVRSGDTVVVVGDGAVGLCAVNAAKELGATRIIAMSRHESRQKLAREFGATDIVAERGDEGVARVKEMTGGVGADRVLECVGNSESMQQALRSTRPGGNVGFVGVPHDVAFDGQELFFSHVGLRGGPAPVREFLPDLINRVLSGRIDPGRVFDLELPLSEVAEGYRAMDERRAVKVLLRP
;
A
#
# COMPACT_ATOMS: atom_id res chain seq x y z
N MET A 1 -0.93 -28.92 -5.22
CA MET A 1 -2.15 -28.08 -5.30
C MET A 1 -2.27 -27.37 -3.97
N LYS A 2 -2.86 -26.16 -3.92
CA LYS A 2 -3.19 -25.54 -2.63
C LYS A 2 -4.39 -26.30 -2.05
N GLU A 3 -4.32 -26.64 -0.77
CA GLU A 3 -5.33 -27.44 -0.06
C GLU A 3 -5.63 -26.73 1.27
N ILE A 4 -6.82 -26.96 1.82
CA ILE A 4 -7.20 -26.49 3.16
C ILE A 4 -6.30 -27.19 4.18
N ILE A 5 -5.53 -26.43 4.96
CA ILE A 5 -4.67 -26.96 6.01
C ILE A 5 -5.38 -26.85 7.36
N ASP A 6 -5.93 -25.66 7.64
CA ASP A 6 -6.69 -25.38 8.85
C ASP A 6 -8.17 -25.15 8.53
N ALA A 7 -9.05 -25.49 9.47
CA ALA A 7 -10.50 -25.34 9.28
C ALA A 7 -10.96 -23.89 9.07
N THR A 8 -10.08 -22.91 9.27
CA THR A 8 -10.32 -21.48 9.06
C THR A 8 -9.80 -20.96 7.72
N ASP A 9 -9.17 -21.80 6.91
CA ASP A 9 -8.59 -21.43 5.62
C ASP A 9 -9.65 -21.25 4.53
N ALA A 10 -9.29 -20.52 3.48
CA ALA A 10 -9.97 -20.55 2.19
C ALA A 10 -8.98 -20.82 1.05
N ILE A 11 -9.43 -21.51 0.01
CA ILE A 11 -8.75 -21.56 -1.28
C ILE A 11 -9.44 -20.59 -2.23
N ILE A 12 -8.65 -19.71 -2.84
CA ILE A 12 -9.14 -18.81 -3.88
C ILE A 12 -8.43 -19.10 -5.19
N ARG A 13 -9.18 -19.01 -6.29
CA ARG A 13 -8.62 -18.87 -7.64
C ARG A 13 -8.30 -17.41 -7.87
N THR A 14 -7.04 -17.12 -8.14
CA THR A 14 -6.56 -15.76 -8.39
C THR A 14 -7.22 -15.21 -9.66
N VAL A 15 -7.72 -13.99 -9.58
CA VAL A 15 -8.23 -13.23 -10.74
C VAL A 15 -7.19 -12.24 -11.22
N ALA A 16 -6.47 -11.61 -10.29
CA ALA A 16 -5.31 -10.78 -10.56
C ALA A 16 -4.37 -10.74 -9.36
N THR A 17 -3.09 -10.55 -9.65
CA THR A 17 -2.01 -10.32 -8.68
C THR A 17 -1.05 -9.28 -9.28
N CYS A 18 0.01 -8.90 -8.59
CA CYS A 18 0.96 -7.92 -9.10
C CYS A 18 2.35 -8.09 -8.49
N VAL A 19 3.28 -7.30 -9.01
CA VAL A 19 4.63 -7.15 -8.44
C VAL A 19 4.64 -5.98 -7.48
N CYS A 20 5.14 -6.17 -6.25
CA CYS A 20 5.31 -5.09 -5.29
C CYS A 20 6.72 -4.50 -5.34
N GLY A 21 6.84 -3.22 -4.98
CA GLY A 21 8.14 -2.57 -4.81
C GLY A 21 8.97 -3.22 -3.70
N SER A 22 8.33 -3.80 -2.68
CA SER A 22 9.03 -4.54 -1.62
C SER A 22 9.59 -5.87 -2.09
N ASP A 23 8.95 -6.54 -3.06
CA ASP A 23 9.48 -7.78 -3.63
C ASP A 23 10.81 -7.53 -4.37
N LEU A 24 11.07 -6.28 -4.78
CA LEU A 24 12.33 -5.91 -5.44
C LEU A 24 13.54 -5.94 -4.50
N TRP A 25 13.35 -5.89 -3.17
CA TRP A 25 14.46 -6.00 -2.23
C TRP A 25 15.11 -7.39 -2.32
N ASP A 26 14.30 -8.43 -2.37
CA ASP A 26 14.73 -9.81 -2.55
C ASP A 26 15.25 -10.04 -3.97
N TYR A 27 14.54 -9.54 -4.99
CA TYR A 27 14.95 -9.65 -6.39
C TYR A 27 16.33 -9.03 -6.68
N ARG A 28 16.65 -7.89 -6.04
CA ARG A 28 17.94 -7.19 -6.19
C ARG A 28 19.07 -7.84 -5.39
N GLY A 29 18.78 -8.83 -4.54
CA GLY A 29 19.73 -9.42 -3.61
C GLY A 29 20.13 -8.49 -2.47
N ILE A 30 19.29 -7.51 -2.12
CA ILE A 30 19.49 -6.65 -0.94
C ILE A 30 19.16 -7.45 0.32
N ASN A 31 18.07 -8.22 0.28
CA ASN A 31 17.79 -9.25 1.27
C ASN A 31 18.39 -10.59 0.82
N PRO A 32 18.82 -11.46 1.76
CA PRO A 32 19.31 -12.79 1.43
C PRO A 32 18.18 -13.71 0.95
N VAL A 33 18.38 -14.35 -0.21
CA VAL A 33 17.50 -15.40 -0.76
C VAL A 33 18.30 -16.68 -0.91
N GLU A 34 18.14 -17.62 0.02
CA GLU A 34 19.00 -18.81 0.13
C GLU A 34 18.47 -20.03 -0.62
N GLN A 35 17.17 -20.04 -0.96
CA GLN A 35 16.51 -21.12 -1.69
C GLN A 35 15.45 -20.56 -2.66
N PRO A 36 14.94 -21.38 -3.61
CA PRO A 36 13.77 -21.00 -4.38
C PRO A 36 12.59 -20.68 -3.47
N THR A 37 12.15 -19.42 -3.50
CA THR A 37 11.08 -18.89 -2.64
C THR A 37 9.97 -18.31 -3.53
N PRO A 38 8.69 -18.70 -3.32
CA PRO A 38 7.55 -18.08 -4.01
C PRO A 38 7.37 -16.59 -3.64
N PHE A 39 6.96 -15.76 -4.60
CA PHE A 39 6.86 -14.29 -4.42
C PHE A 39 5.42 -13.78 -4.46
N GLY A 40 5.25 -12.54 -4.00
CA GLY A 40 4.01 -11.77 -4.07
C GLY A 40 3.10 -11.91 -2.85
N HIS A 41 2.39 -10.83 -2.56
CA HIS A 41 1.49 -10.72 -1.40
C HIS A 41 0.24 -9.88 -1.70
N GLU A 42 0.00 -9.54 -2.97
CA GLU A 42 -1.10 -8.72 -3.45
C GLU A 42 -2.00 -9.57 -4.34
N TYR A 43 -3.29 -9.66 -4.02
CA TYR A 43 -4.19 -10.59 -4.69
C TYR A 43 -5.66 -10.20 -4.56
N VAL A 44 -6.40 -10.58 -5.58
CA VAL A 44 -7.87 -10.68 -5.59
C VAL A 44 -8.27 -11.97 -6.28
N GLY A 45 -9.41 -12.54 -5.90
CA GLY A 45 -9.78 -13.85 -6.44
C GLY A 45 -11.23 -14.23 -6.21
N ILE A 46 -11.60 -15.39 -6.75
CA ILE A 46 -12.87 -16.06 -6.48
C ILE A 46 -12.63 -17.19 -5.49
N VAL A 47 -13.42 -17.26 -4.43
CA VAL A 47 -13.37 -18.36 -3.47
C VAL A 47 -13.80 -19.67 -4.15
N GLU A 48 -12.95 -20.69 -4.11
CA GLU A 48 -13.27 -22.03 -4.61
C GLU A 48 -13.71 -22.96 -3.47
N GLU A 49 -13.01 -22.91 -2.33
CA GLU A 49 -13.22 -23.80 -1.19
C GLU A 49 -12.99 -23.04 0.13
N VAL A 50 -13.66 -23.47 1.20
CA VAL A 50 -13.48 -22.92 2.56
C VAL A 50 -13.45 -24.08 3.56
N GLY A 51 -12.68 -23.92 4.64
CA GLY A 51 -12.69 -24.85 5.76
C GLY A 51 -13.98 -24.79 6.59
N ASP A 52 -14.20 -25.82 7.40
CA ASP A 52 -15.45 -26.05 8.13
C ASP A 52 -15.79 -24.96 9.17
N GLU A 53 -14.81 -24.19 9.63
CA GLU A 53 -15.00 -23.10 10.61
C GLU A 53 -15.21 -21.72 9.96
N VAL A 54 -15.17 -21.62 8.62
CA VAL A 54 -15.40 -20.37 7.88
C VAL A 54 -16.89 -20.06 7.75
N LYS A 55 -17.33 -18.95 8.34
CA LYS A 55 -18.74 -18.58 8.48
C LYS A 55 -19.18 -17.48 7.53
N ALA A 56 -18.37 -16.44 7.34
CA ALA A 56 -18.73 -15.27 6.52
C ALA A 56 -18.39 -15.48 5.04
N ILE A 57 -17.21 -16.03 4.74
CA ILE A 57 -16.76 -16.26 3.37
C ILE A 57 -17.37 -17.54 2.79
N LYS A 58 -17.72 -17.53 1.50
CA LYS A 58 -18.42 -18.62 0.80
C LYS A 58 -17.85 -18.83 -0.61
N PRO A 59 -17.81 -20.08 -1.11
CA PRO A 59 -17.47 -20.37 -2.50
C PRO A 59 -18.28 -19.54 -3.51
N GLY A 60 -17.63 -19.10 -4.58
CA GLY A 60 -18.20 -18.26 -5.64
C GLY A 60 -18.13 -16.75 -5.39
N GLN A 61 -17.79 -16.30 -4.18
CA GLN A 61 -17.61 -14.87 -3.89
C GLN A 61 -16.30 -14.34 -4.48
N PHE A 62 -16.33 -13.11 -5.00
CA PHE A 62 -15.12 -12.34 -5.27
C PHE A 62 -14.64 -11.70 -3.98
N VAL A 63 -13.34 -11.82 -3.69
CA VAL A 63 -12.72 -11.35 -2.45
C VAL A 63 -11.47 -10.54 -2.71
N VAL A 64 -11.26 -9.54 -1.85
CA VAL A 64 -10.01 -8.79 -1.72
C VAL A 64 -9.39 -9.17 -0.37
N GLY A 65 -8.10 -9.52 -0.38
CA GLY A 65 -7.37 -9.89 0.84
C GLY A 65 -6.32 -8.85 1.24
N SER A 66 -5.78 -9.03 2.45
CA SER A 66 -4.63 -8.28 2.98
C SER A 66 -3.37 -9.16 2.95
N PHE A 67 -2.18 -8.54 2.87
CA PHE A 67 -0.90 -9.26 2.81
C PHE A 67 -0.52 -9.98 4.12
N PHE A 68 -1.05 -9.53 5.26
CA PHE A 68 -1.10 -10.32 6.49
C PHE A 68 -2.51 -10.85 6.72
N ALA A 69 -2.61 -12.16 6.96
CA ALA A 69 -3.80 -12.79 7.48
C ALA A 69 -4.03 -12.35 8.92
N SER A 70 -5.29 -12.22 9.31
CA SER A 70 -5.66 -11.76 10.63
C SER A 70 -6.97 -12.39 11.09
N ASP A 71 -7.07 -12.71 12.38
CA ASP A 71 -8.29 -13.26 12.99
C ASP A 71 -9.42 -12.24 13.10
N ASN A 72 -9.11 -10.96 12.87
CA ASN A 72 -9.98 -9.80 13.02
C ASN A 72 -10.73 -9.70 14.36
N THR A 73 -10.24 -10.38 15.40
CA THR A 73 -10.95 -10.50 16.69
C THR A 73 -10.04 -10.36 17.91
N CYS A 74 -8.73 -10.54 17.80
CA CYS A 74 -7.79 -10.31 18.91
C CYS A 74 -7.69 -8.82 19.31
N ALA A 75 -7.01 -8.55 20.43
CA ALA A 75 -6.84 -7.21 20.96
C ALA A 75 -6.21 -6.22 19.94
N ASN A 76 -5.23 -6.67 19.15
CA ASN A 76 -4.58 -5.83 18.14
C ASN A 76 -5.52 -5.53 16.97
N CYS A 77 -6.30 -6.52 16.52
CA CYS A 77 -7.30 -6.31 15.47
C CYS A 77 -8.40 -5.34 15.92
N ARG A 78 -8.89 -5.48 17.16
CA ARG A 78 -9.88 -4.54 17.73
C ARG A 78 -9.33 -3.12 17.91
N ASN A 79 -8.01 -2.98 17.94
CA ASN A 79 -7.32 -1.68 17.96
C ASN A 79 -7.00 -1.15 16.55
N GLY A 80 -7.50 -1.80 15.48
CA GLY A 80 -7.30 -1.40 14.08
C GLY A 80 -5.93 -1.76 13.49
N TYR A 81 -5.24 -2.77 14.04
CA TYR A 81 -3.91 -3.19 13.61
C TYR A 81 -3.84 -4.67 13.21
N GLN A 82 -4.60 -5.04 12.20
CA GLN A 82 -4.70 -6.40 11.67
C GLN A 82 -3.35 -6.92 11.13
N SER A 83 -2.48 -6.05 10.62
CA SER A 83 -1.09 -6.40 10.23
C SER A 83 -0.22 -6.85 11.40
N ASN A 84 -0.65 -6.58 12.63
CA ASN A 84 -0.02 -7.05 13.85
C ASN A 84 -0.97 -7.94 14.67
N CYS A 85 -1.88 -8.66 14.02
CA CYS A 85 -2.74 -9.65 14.66
C CYS A 85 -1.89 -10.67 15.48
N LEU A 86 -2.40 -11.09 16.63
CA LEU A 86 -1.73 -12.08 17.50
C LEU A 86 -1.63 -13.46 16.86
N HIS A 87 -2.52 -13.75 15.90
CA HIS A 87 -2.57 -14.99 15.12
C HIS A 87 -2.16 -14.74 13.65
N ARG A 88 -1.43 -13.65 13.37
CA ARG A 88 -1.12 -13.29 11.98
C ARG A 88 -0.29 -14.36 11.29
N GLU A 89 -0.57 -14.53 10.00
CA GLU A 89 0.28 -15.26 9.06
C GLU A 89 0.59 -14.35 7.88
N PHE A 90 1.78 -14.48 7.30
CA PHE A 90 2.09 -13.77 6.07
C PHE A 90 1.51 -14.54 4.88
N VAL A 91 0.50 -13.98 4.21
CA VAL A 91 -0.18 -14.68 3.10
C VAL A 91 0.80 -14.90 1.93
N GLY A 92 1.74 -13.98 1.75
CA GLY A 92 2.80 -14.10 0.75
C GLY A 92 3.85 -15.18 1.04
N ALA A 93 3.84 -15.85 2.20
CA ALA A 93 4.83 -16.90 2.54
C ALA A 93 4.82 -18.06 1.53
N GLU A 94 3.65 -18.29 0.93
CA GLU A 94 3.39 -19.32 -0.06
C GLU A 94 3.31 -18.79 -1.50
N GLY A 95 3.58 -17.50 -1.69
CA GLY A 95 3.54 -16.73 -2.94
C GLY A 95 2.14 -16.44 -3.44
N CYS A 96 1.81 -15.16 -3.63
CA CYS A 96 0.53 -14.74 -4.21
C CYS A 96 0.54 -14.67 -5.75
N GLN A 97 1.72 -14.73 -6.37
CA GLN A 97 1.88 -14.78 -7.82
C GLN A 97 1.65 -16.20 -8.35
N ALA A 98 0.43 -16.70 -8.17
CA ALA A 98 0.02 -18.06 -8.51
C ALA A 98 -1.46 -18.10 -8.95
N GLU A 99 -1.85 -19.17 -9.67
CA GLU A 99 -3.23 -19.39 -10.12
C GLU A 99 -4.21 -19.66 -8.96
N ARG A 100 -3.72 -20.21 -7.85
CA ARG A 100 -4.50 -20.55 -6.65
C ARG A 100 -3.73 -20.23 -5.39
N LEU A 101 -4.44 -19.74 -4.37
CA LEU A 101 -3.88 -19.31 -3.09
C LEU A 101 -4.63 -19.93 -1.92
N ARG A 102 -3.89 -20.27 -0.87
CA ARG A 102 -4.45 -20.54 0.47
C ARG A 102 -4.43 -19.24 1.26
N VAL A 103 -5.56 -18.88 1.84
CA VAL A 103 -5.71 -17.68 2.68
C VAL A 103 -6.10 -18.10 4.09
N PRO A 104 -5.18 -18.00 5.07
CA PRO A 104 -5.49 -18.30 6.46
C PRO A 104 -6.50 -17.33 7.07
N LEU A 105 -7.22 -17.80 8.09
CA LEU A 105 -8.17 -16.99 8.87
C LEU A 105 -9.17 -16.24 7.96
N ALA A 106 -9.77 -16.96 7.02
CA ALA A 106 -10.48 -16.40 5.87
C ALA A 106 -11.52 -15.32 6.24
N ASP A 107 -12.34 -15.58 7.27
CA ASP A 107 -13.36 -14.63 7.75
C ASP A 107 -12.77 -13.31 8.26
N GLY A 108 -11.57 -13.36 8.83
CA GLY A 108 -10.87 -12.19 9.32
C GLY A 108 -10.02 -11.52 8.25
N THR A 109 -9.47 -12.26 7.30
CA THR A 109 -8.52 -11.76 6.29
C THR A 109 -9.19 -11.23 5.02
N LEU A 110 -10.24 -11.89 4.54
CA LEU A 110 -10.89 -11.58 3.26
C LEU A 110 -12.05 -10.61 3.45
N VAL A 111 -12.27 -9.77 2.45
CA VAL A 111 -13.49 -8.97 2.32
C VAL A 111 -14.14 -9.32 0.99
N ALA A 112 -15.33 -9.92 1.05
CA ALA A 112 -16.12 -10.24 -0.12
C ALA A 112 -16.80 -8.97 -0.68
N THR A 113 -16.80 -8.84 -2.00
CA THR A 113 -17.67 -7.87 -2.67
C THR A 113 -19.13 -8.38 -2.65
N PRO A 114 -20.14 -7.48 -2.76
CA PRO A 114 -21.55 -7.90 -2.73
C PRO A 114 -21.92 -8.88 -3.85
N GLU A 115 -21.29 -8.71 -5.01
CA GLU A 115 -21.39 -9.57 -6.20
C GLU A 115 -20.01 -9.63 -6.89
N VAL A 116 -19.86 -10.53 -7.86
CA VAL A 116 -18.64 -10.56 -8.69
C VAL A 116 -18.59 -9.25 -9.50
N PRO A 117 -17.56 -8.40 -9.30
CA PRO A 117 -17.50 -7.10 -9.94
C PRO A 117 -17.19 -7.22 -11.43
N ASP A 118 -17.58 -6.20 -12.19
CA ASP A 118 -17.13 -6.04 -13.58
C ASP A 118 -15.60 -5.99 -13.66
N GLU A 119 -15.05 -6.55 -14.73
CA GLU A 119 -13.59 -6.67 -14.96
C GLU A 119 -12.86 -5.32 -14.84
N LYS A 120 -13.51 -4.22 -15.21
CA LYS A 120 -12.92 -2.87 -15.10
C LYS A 120 -12.55 -2.47 -13.66
N PHE A 121 -13.18 -3.06 -12.64
CA PHE A 121 -12.88 -2.75 -11.24
C PHE A 121 -11.73 -3.57 -10.68
N VAL A 122 -11.35 -4.68 -11.32
CA VAL A 122 -10.34 -5.61 -10.81
C VAL A 122 -9.01 -4.93 -10.51
N PRO A 123 -8.42 -4.08 -11.38
CA PRO A 123 -7.18 -3.38 -11.04
C PRO A 123 -7.33 -2.50 -9.80
N SER A 124 -8.44 -1.78 -9.66
CA SER A 124 -8.67 -0.91 -8.50
C SER A 124 -8.91 -1.69 -7.21
N LEU A 125 -9.58 -2.84 -7.27
CA LEU A 125 -9.74 -3.74 -6.13
C LEU A 125 -8.41 -4.41 -5.75
N LEU A 126 -7.58 -4.77 -6.73
CA LEU A 126 -6.22 -5.27 -6.48
C LEU A 126 -5.34 -4.22 -5.82
N ALA A 127 -5.38 -2.96 -6.27
CA ALA A 127 -4.66 -1.88 -5.59
C ALA A 127 -5.07 -1.75 -4.11
N CYS A 128 -6.33 -2.07 -3.77
CA CYS A 128 -6.81 -2.07 -2.38
C CYS A 128 -6.18 -3.17 -1.51
N SER A 129 -5.68 -4.28 -2.07
CA SER A 129 -5.06 -5.36 -1.29
C SER A 129 -3.74 -4.97 -0.63
N ASP A 130 -3.08 -3.92 -1.14
CA ASP A 130 -1.87 -3.33 -0.54
C ASP A 130 -1.75 -1.84 -0.84
N VAL A 131 -1.25 -1.45 -2.02
CA VAL A 131 -0.71 -0.09 -2.25
C VAL A 131 -1.69 1.04 -1.93
N MET A 132 -2.99 0.86 -2.18
CA MET A 132 -4.03 1.82 -1.81
C MET A 132 -4.28 1.84 -0.29
N GLY A 133 -4.38 0.67 0.35
CA GLY A 133 -4.49 0.57 1.80
C GLY A 133 -3.24 1.10 2.53
N THR A 134 -2.06 0.90 1.95
CA THR A 134 -0.78 1.39 2.49
C THR A 134 -0.64 2.90 2.32
N GLY A 135 -1.00 3.46 1.16
CA GLY A 135 -1.10 4.91 0.98
C GLY A 135 -2.15 5.56 1.89
N TRP A 136 -3.28 4.87 2.10
CA TRP A 136 -4.31 5.30 3.05
C TRP A 136 -3.79 5.32 4.49
N TYR A 137 -3.08 4.26 4.90
CA TYR A 137 -2.47 4.21 6.22
C TYR A 137 -1.44 5.31 6.43
N ALA A 138 -0.64 5.67 5.43
CA ALA A 138 0.29 6.80 5.54
C ALA A 138 -0.45 8.10 5.89
N ALA A 139 -1.60 8.36 5.26
CA ALA A 139 -2.42 9.53 5.55
C ALA A 139 -3.05 9.47 6.96
N VAL A 140 -3.57 8.30 7.36
CA VAL A 140 -4.15 8.08 8.71
C VAL A 140 -3.09 8.17 9.80
N ALA A 141 -1.91 7.60 9.60
CA ALA A 141 -0.78 7.62 10.54
C ALA A 141 -0.24 9.05 10.73
N ALA A 142 -0.16 9.82 9.64
CA ALA A 142 0.13 11.25 9.69
C ALA A 142 -1.01 12.05 10.36
N GLN A 143 -2.20 11.46 10.55
CA GLN A 143 -3.41 12.13 11.03
C GLN A 143 -3.83 13.29 10.13
N VAL A 144 -3.89 13.07 8.82
CA VAL A 144 -4.41 14.05 7.86
C VAL A 144 -5.84 14.46 8.25
N ARG A 145 -6.11 15.76 8.21
CA ARG A 145 -7.42 16.37 8.49
C ARG A 145 -7.85 17.29 7.36
N SER A 146 -9.14 17.61 7.37
CA SER A 146 -9.70 18.60 6.46
C SER A 146 -8.96 19.94 6.58
N GLY A 147 -8.51 20.48 5.45
CA GLY A 147 -7.79 21.76 5.39
C GLY A 147 -6.27 21.66 5.52
N ASP A 148 -5.70 20.48 5.81
CA ASP A 148 -4.26 20.32 5.93
C ASP A 148 -3.54 20.56 4.58
N THR A 149 -2.33 21.13 4.66
CA THR A 149 -1.32 21.03 3.62
C THR A 149 -0.51 19.76 3.81
N VAL A 150 -0.52 18.91 2.80
CA VAL A 150 0.07 17.58 2.82
C VAL A 150 1.21 17.49 1.82
N VAL A 151 2.35 16.93 2.23
CA VAL A 151 3.44 16.55 1.30
C VAL A 151 3.51 15.03 1.20
N VAL A 152 3.63 14.50 -0.01
CA VAL A 152 3.85 13.08 -0.27
C VAL A 152 5.28 12.88 -0.77
N VAL A 153 6.10 12.21 0.04
CA VAL A 153 7.48 11.84 -0.29
C VAL A 153 7.46 10.46 -0.94
N GLY A 154 7.72 10.44 -2.25
CA GLY A 154 7.71 9.23 -3.07
C GLY A 154 6.59 9.26 -4.11
N ASP A 155 6.93 8.90 -5.35
CA ASP A 155 6.01 8.93 -6.49
C ASP A 155 5.71 7.55 -7.08
N GLY A 156 6.07 6.47 -6.36
CA GLY A 156 5.65 5.11 -6.71
C GLY A 156 4.17 4.85 -6.42
N ALA A 157 3.70 3.62 -6.66
CA ALA A 157 2.29 3.24 -6.50
C ALA A 157 1.70 3.62 -5.12
N VAL A 158 2.44 3.36 -4.02
CA VAL A 158 2.02 3.75 -2.67
C VAL A 158 1.88 5.26 -2.52
N GLY A 159 2.87 6.03 -2.99
CA GLY A 159 2.84 7.50 -2.91
C GLY A 159 1.69 8.10 -3.72
N LEU A 160 1.45 7.59 -4.93
CA LEU A 160 0.31 8.01 -5.74
C LEU A 160 -1.02 7.69 -5.05
N CYS A 161 -1.15 6.50 -4.45
CA CYS A 161 -2.32 6.18 -3.63
C CYS A 161 -2.44 7.05 -2.37
N ALA A 162 -1.33 7.45 -1.76
CA ALA A 162 -1.29 8.38 -0.63
C ALA A 162 -1.81 9.78 -1.00
N VAL A 163 -1.55 10.26 -2.23
CA VAL A 163 -2.17 11.49 -2.76
C VAL A 163 -3.70 11.35 -2.79
N ASN A 164 -4.19 10.22 -3.30
CA ASN A 164 -5.63 9.94 -3.35
C ASN A 164 -6.23 9.91 -1.93
N ALA A 165 -5.60 9.19 -1.00
CA ALA A 165 -6.04 9.13 0.39
C ALA A 165 -6.04 10.50 1.09
N ALA A 166 -5.00 11.31 0.90
CA ALA A 166 -4.94 12.65 1.47
C ALA A 166 -6.09 13.54 1.00
N LYS A 167 -6.44 13.46 -0.30
CA LYS A 167 -7.61 14.15 -0.86
C LYS A 167 -8.92 13.66 -0.23
N GLU A 168 -9.09 12.35 -0.12
CA GLU A 168 -10.30 11.74 0.45
C GLU A 168 -10.49 12.06 1.95
N LEU A 169 -9.40 12.32 2.68
CA LEU A 169 -9.40 12.78 4.07
C LEU A 169 -9.53 14.31 4.22
N GLY A 170 -9.66 15.04 3.10
CA GLY A 170 -10.00 16.46 3.09
C GLY A 170 -8.81 17.43 3.03
N ALA A 171 -7.60 16.95 2.73
CA ALA A 171 -6.46 17.86 2.49
C ALA A 171 -6.80 18.84 1.35
N THR A 172 -6.53 20.13 1.57
CA THR A 172 -6.84 21.17 0.57
C THR A 172 -5.67 21.51 -0.32
N ARG A 173 -4.45 21.17 0.12
CA ARG A 173 -3.23 21.31 -0.67
C ARG A 173 -2.39 20.05 -0.54
N ILE A 174 -2.05 19.45 -1.67
CA ILE A 174 -1.30 18.18 -1.71
C ILE A 174 -0.11 18.36 -2.65
N ILE A 175 1.09 18.32 -2.08
CA ILE A 175 2.37 18.50 -2.79
C ILE A 175 2.97 17.11 -3.02
N ALA A 176 2.97 16.62 -4.25
CA ALA A 176 3.61 15.36 -4.59
C ALA A 176 5.07 15.58 -4.99
N MET A 177 6.01 14.87 -4.35
CA MET A 177 7.43 14.97 -4.67
C MET A 177 7.78 13.95 -5.76
N SER A 178 7.84 14.43 -7.01
CA SER A 178 7.95 13.59 -8.20
C SER A 178 8.77 14.28 -9.30
N ARG A 179 9.66 13.53 -9.93
CA ARG A 179 10.49 13.99 -11.07
C ARG A 179 10.13 13.31 -12.40
N HIS A 180 9.17 12.40 -12.39
CA HIS A 180 8.77 11.65 -13.59
C HIS A 180 7.45 12.21 -14.09
N GLU A 181 7.45 12.77 -15.29
CA GLU A 181 6.29 13.49 -15.85
C GLU A 181 5.00 12.65 -15.86
N SER A 182 5.09 11.37 -16.21
CA SER A 182 3.95 10.44 -16.19
C SER A 182 3.34 10.30 -14.78
N ARG A 183 4.18 10.19 -13.75
CA ARG A 183 3.76 10.10 -12.35
C ARG A 183 3.21 11.42 -11.83
N GLN A 184 3.78 12.55 -12.25
CA GLN A 184 3.25 13.88 -11.92
C GLN A 184 1.83 14.07 -12.49
N LYS A 185 1.60 13.62 -13.73
CA LYS A 185 0.28 13.67 -14.35
C LYS A 185 -0.74 12.87 -13.54
N LEU A 186 -0.42 11.61 -13.21
CA LEU A 186 -1.30 10.77 -12.41
C LEU A 186 -1.51 11.32 -10.98
N ALA A 187 -0.47 11.84 -10.35
CA ALA A 187 -0.57 12.49 -9.04
C ALA A 187 -1.59 13.64 -9.07
N ARG A 188 -1.55 14.51 -10.10
CA ARG A 188 -2.54 15.60 -10.24
C ARG A 188 -3.96 15.09 -10.44
N GLU A 189 -4.13 14.05 -11.26
CA GLU A 189 -5.44 13.41 -11.47
C GLU A 189 -5.99 12.79 -10.18
N PHE A 190 -5.12 12.25 -9.32
CA PHE A 190 -5.49 11.73 -8.01
C PHE A 190 -5.74 12.81 -6.95
N GLY A 191 -5.18 14.01 -7.10
CA GLY A 191 -5.47 15.13 -6.20
C GLY A 191 -4.30 16.06 -5.88
N ALA A 192 -3.09 15.78 -6.36
CA ALA A 192 -1.95 16.66 -6.12
C ALA A 192 -2.23 18.05 -6.72
N THR A 193 -2.14 19.08 -5.89
CA THR A 193 -2.29 20.48 -6.30
C THR A 193 -0.97 21.05 -6.80
N ASP A 194 0.14 20.52 -6.27
CA ASP A 194 1.48 21.00 -6.56
C ASP A 194 2.45 19.83 -6.77
N ILE A 195 3.55 20.10 -7.47
CA ILE A 195 4.65 19.17 -7.69
C ILE A 195 5.96 19.82 -7.25
N VAL A 196 6.79 19.04 -6.56
CA VAL A 196 8.19 19.37 -6.25
C VAL A 196 9.07 18.29 -6.87
N ALA A 197 10.03 18.67 -7.71
CA ALA A 197 10.90 17.69 -8.40
C ALA A 197 12.20 17.44 -7.63
N GLU A 198 12.59 18.41 -6.80
CA GLU A 198 13.76 18.43 -5.94
C GLU A 198 13.67 17.36 -4.83
N ARG A 199 14.84 16.98 -4.30
CA ARG A 199 14.99 15.97 -3.24
C ARG A 199 15.96 16.42 -2.17
N GLY A 200 16.04 15.66 -1.08
CA GLY A 200 16.86 15.96 0.09
C GLY A 200 16.59 17.36 0.61
N ASP A 201 17.66 18.07 0.97
CA ASP A 201 17.59 19.42 1.51
C ASP A 201 17.02 20.45 0.50
N GLU A 202 17.22 20.26 -0.80
CA GLU A 202 16.61 21.13 -1.83
C GLU A 202 15.08 20.95 -1.89
N GLY A 203 14.62 19.71 -1.81
CA GLY A 203 13.19 19.39 -1.71
C GLY A 203 12.56 19.99 -0.46
N VAL A 204 13.25 19.91 0.68
CA VAL A 204 12.82 20.53 1.93
C VAL A 204 12.75 22.05 1.81
N ALA A 205 13.78 22.68 1.24
CA ALA A 205 13.80 24.12 1.04
C ALA A 205 12.64 24.57 0.16
N ARG A 206 12.36 23.83 -0.92
CA ARG A 206 11.24 24.12 -1.83
C ARG A 206 9.89 23.98 -1.14
N VAL A 207 9.66 22.92 -0.37
CA VAL A 207 8.44 22.75 0.44
C VAL A 207 8.27 23.93 1.41
N LYS A 208 9.34 24.32 2.11
CA LYS A 208 9.30 25.45 3.05
C LYS A 208 8.98 26.76 2.35
N GLU A 209 9.61 27.05 1.22
CA GLU A 209 9.30 28.23 0.40
C GLU A 209 7.80 28.27 0.05
N MET A 210 7.24 27.14 -0.42
CA MET A 210 5.83 27.02 -0.79
C MET A 210 4.86 27.11 0.39
N THR A 211 5.35 26.93 1.62
CA THR A 211 4.56 26.91 2.86
C THR A 211 4.92 28.06 3.81
N GLY A 212 5.44 29.17 3.27
CA GLY A 212 5.71 30.39 4.05
C GLY A 212 6.86 30.24 5.06
N GLY A 213 7.81 29.36 4.78
CA GLY A 213 8.98 29.05 5.61
C GLY A 213 8.73 28.01 6.70
N VAL A 214 7.51 27.49 6.83
CA VAL A 214 7.08 26.71 8.01
C VAL A 214 7.20 25.20 7.80
N GLY A 215 6.85 24.69 6.62
CA GLY A 215 6.68 23.27 6.34
C GLY A 215 5.21 22.84 6.29
N ALA A 216 4.97 21.60 5.87
CA ALA A 216 3.63 21.03 5.73
C ALA A 216 3.03 20.59 7.07
N ASP A 217 1.69 20.59 7.17
CA ASP A 217 0.97 20.07 8.35
C ASP A 217 1.22 18.58 8.54
N ARG A 218 1.28 17.85 7.42
CA ARG A 218 1.38 16.39 7.36
C ARG A 218 2.33 15.99 6.25
N VAL A 219 3.11 14.95 6.49
CA VAL A 219 3.96 14.36 5.45
C VAL A 219 3.77 12.84 5.41
N LEU A 220 3.61 12.30 4.20
CA LEU A 220 3.43 10.87 3.96
C LEU A 220 4.71 10.35 3.33
N GLU A 221 5.46 9.54 4.05
CA GLU A 221 6.72 8.95 3.60
C GLU A 221 6.46 7.55 3.03
N CYS A 222 6.74 7.39 1.73
CA CYS A 222 6.35 6.22 0.94
C CYS A 222 7.54 5.59 0.17
N VAL A 223 8.78 5.80 0.62
CA VAL A 223 10.01 5.34 -0.04
C VAL A 223 10.83 4.42 0.85
N GLY A 224 11.10 4.79 2.10
CA GLY A 224 11.75 3.92 3.09
C GLY A 224 13.28 3.98 3.12
N ASN A 225 13.91 4.99 2.54
CA ASN A 225 15.36 5.22 2.68
C ASN A 225 15.67 6.45 3.56
N SER A 226 16.93 6.56 3.99
CA SER A 226 17.37 7.61 4.92
C SER A 226 17.18 9.03 4.39
N GLU A 227 17.44 9.28 3.10
CA GLU A 227 17.21 10.59 2.47
C GLU A 227 15.72 10.95 2.51
N SER A 228 14.85 10.03 2.11
CA SER A 228 13.39 10.26 2.12
C SER A 228 12.83 10.48 3.52
N MET A 229 13.32 9.75 4.52
CA MET A 229 12.90 9.91 5.91
C MET A 229 13.31 11.25 6.49
N GLN A 230 14.57 11.68 6.26
CA GLN A 230 15.03 13.00 6.70
C GLN A 230 14.29 14.12 5.97
N GLN A 231 14.08 13.98 4.66
CA GLN A 231 13.29 14.91 3.87
C GLN A 231 11.87 15.03 4.41
N ALA A 232 11.22 13.92 4.78
CA ALA A 232 9.87 13.93 5.34
C ALA A 232 9.82 14.67 6.69
N LEU A 233 10.71 14.32 7.63
CA LEU A 233 10.80 14.98 8.94
C LEU A 233 11.03 16.49 8.81
N ARG A 234 12.01 16.89 7.98
CA ARG A 234 12.41 18.30 7.83
C ARG A 234 11.45 19.13 6.98
N SER A 235 10.61 18.48 6.16
CA SER A 235 9.50 19.11 5.42
C SER A 235 8.27 19.33 6.30
N THR A 236 8.20 18.68 7.46
CA THR A 236 7.07 18.78 8.39
C THR A 236 7.25 19.99 9.30
N ARG A 237 6.17 20.74 9.54
CA ARG A 237 6.21 21.85 10.49
C ARG A 237 6.26 21.36 11.94
N PRO A 238 6.76 22.17 12.90
CA PRO A 238 6.59 21.89 14.31
C PRO A 238 5.12 21.67 14.69
N GLY A 239 4.82 20.60 15.43
CA GLY A 239 3.47 20.16 15.78
C GLY A 239 2.74 19.39 14.65
N GLY A 240 3.37 19.25 13.49
CA GLY A 240 2.91 18.38 12.40
C GLY A 240 3.27 16.92 12.62
N ASN A 241 2.88 16.06 11.68
CA ASN A 241 3.10 14.61 11.80
C ASN A 241 3.55 13.98 10.49
N VAL A 242 4.41 12.97 10.61
CA VAL A 242 4.85 12.10 9.53
C VAL A 242 4.18 10.72 9.67
N GLY A 243 3.53 10.29 8.60
CA GLY A 243 3.08 8.92 8.39
C GLY A 243 4.08 8.18 7.53
N PHE A 244 4.84 7.23 8.07
CA PHE A 244 5.87 6.50 7.31
C PHE A 244 5.44 5.06 7.03
N VAL A 245 5.47 4.67 5.75
CA VAL A 245 5.07 3.32 5.29
C VAL A 245 6.09 2.70 4.33
N GLY A 246 7.09 3.47 3.89
CA GLY A 246 8.22 2.90 3.18
C GLY A 246 8.99 1.93 4.06
N VAL A 247 9.28 0.73 3.56
CA VAL A 247 10.02 -0.30 4.30
C VAL A 247 11.44 0.20 4.58
N PRO A 248 11.82 0.44 5.85
CA PRO A 248 13.10 1.05 6.17
C PRO A 248 14.28 0.14 5.82
N HIS A 249 15.22 0.64 5.03
CA HIS A 249 16.54 0.01 4.81
C HIS A 249 17.63 1.00 5.24
N ASP A 250 18.40 0.62 6.27
CA ASP A 250 19.48 1.43 6.86
C ASP A 250 19.06 2.83 7.36
N VAL A 251 17.82 2.95 7.84
CA VAL A 251 17.28 4.20 8.42
C VAL A 251 17.56 4.25 9.92
N ALA A 252 18.16 5.35 10.37
CA ALA A 252 18.31 5.69 11.78
C ALA A 252 17.68 7.05 12.08
N PHE A 253 17.11 7.19 13.28
CA PHE A 253 16.55 8.45 13.78
C PHE A 253 17.46 9.06 14.83
N ASP A 254 17.80 10.34 14.67
CA ASP A 254 18.38 11.12 15.74
C ASP A 254 17.26 11.50 16.73
N GLY A 255 17.30 10.90 17.93
CA GLY A 255 16.31 11.14 18.97
C GLY A 255 16.32 12.58 19.48
N GLN A 256 17.46 13.27 19.44
CA GLN A 256 17.57 14.67 19.83
C GLN A 256 16.96 15.57 18.75
N GLU A 257 17.24 15.32 17.47
CA GLU A 257 16.58 16.03 16.35
C GLU A 257 15.06 15.86 16.42
N LEU A 258 14.58 14.62 16.59
CA LEU A 258 13.15 14.35 16.70
C LEU A 258 12.53 15.05 17.91
N PHE A 259 13.17 14.98 19.09
CA PHE A 259 12.69 15.63 20.31
C PHE A 259 12.51 17.14 20.14
N PHE A 260 13.50 17.84 19.57
CA PHE A 260 13.43 19.29 19.40
C PHE A 260 12.59 19.75 18.19
N SER A 261 12.30 18.87 17.24
CA SER A 261 11.46 19.19 16.08
C SER A 261 9.98 19.43 16.44
N HIS A 262 9.49 18.84 17.54
CA HIS A 262 8.05 18.71 17.86
C HIS A 262 7.23 18.01 16.76
N VAL A 263 7.86 17.24 15.88
CA VAL A 263 7.18 16.45 14.84
C VAL A 263 6.78 15.09 15.41
N GLY A 264 5.53 14.70 15.22
CA GLY A 264 5.08 13.35 15.52
C GLY A 264 5.46 12.37 14.40
N LEU A 265 5.85 11.15 14.75
CA LEU A 265 6.20 10.10 13.80
C LEU A 265 5.41 8.83 14.12
N ARG A 266 4.65 8.33 13.14
CA ARG A 266 3.87 7.08 13.25
C ARG A 266 3.89 6.35 11.91
N GLY A 267 3.88 5.03 11.94
CA GLY A 267 3.99 4.26 10.70
C GLY A 267 4.11 2.76 10.90
N GLY A 268 4.66 2.08 9.90
CA GLY A 268 4.88 0.63 9.88
C GLY A 268 4.00 -0.11 8.86
N PRO A 269 4.00 -1.46 8.88
CA PRO A 269 3.20 -2.28 7.98
C PRO A 269 1.72 -1.93 8.08
N ALA A 270 1.12 -1.54 6.96
CA ALA A 270 -0.24 -1.04 6.94
C ALA A 270 -1.27 -2.10 7.38
N PRO A 271 -2.22 -1.78 8.27
CA PRO A 271 -3.31 -2.67 8.62
C PRO A 271 -4.40 -2.61 7.54
N VAL A 272 -4.07 -3.00 6.31
CA VAL A 272 -4.92 -2.84 5.11
C VAL A 272 -6.33 -3.38 5.34
N ARG A 273 -6.44 -4.53 6.01
CA ARG A 273 -7.73 -5.15 6.35
C ARG A 273 -8.71 -4.24 7.11
N GLU A 274 -8.22 -3.29 7.90
CA GLU A 274 -9.06 -2.26 8.56
C GLU A 274 -9.80 -1.40 7.53
N PHE A 275 -9.09 -1.00 6.48
CA PHE A 275 -9.58 -0.04 5.49
C PHE A 275 -10.32 -0.70 4.32
N LEU A 276 -10.09 -2.00 4.07
CA LEU A 276 -10.64 -2.72 2.92
C LEU A 276 -12.15 -2.53 2.72
N PRO A 277 -13.02 -2.67 3.73
CA PRO A 277 -14.47 -2.50 3.51
C PRO A 277 -14.84 -1.12 2.95
N ASP A 278 -14.22 -0.05 3.45
CA ASP A 278 -14.46 1.31 2.95
C ASP A 278 -13.84 1.52 1.57
N LEU A 279 -12.61 1.08 1.36
CA LEU A 279 -11.90 1.22 0.09
C LEU A 279 -12.61 0.50 -1.06
N ILE A 280 -13.10 -0.73 -0.83
CA ILE A 280 -13.90 -1.47 -1.81
C ILE A 280 -15.15 -0.68 -2.19
N ASN A 281 -15.87 -0.12 -1.21
CA ASN A 281 -17.06 0.68 -1.48
C ASN A 281 -16.75 1.94 -2.30
N ARG A 282 -15.62 2.61 -2.04
CA ARG A 282 -15.20 3.78 -2.83
C ARG A 282 -14.82 3.41 -4.26
N VAL A 283 -14.19 2.25 -4.47
CA VAL A 283 -13.89 1.75 -5.82
C VAL A 283 -15.18 1.41 -6.58
N LEU A 284 -16.06 0.62 -5.98
CA LEU A 284 -17.29 0.15 -6.65
C LEU A 284 -18.28 1.29 -6.94
N SER A 285 -18.26 2.36 -6.14
CA SER A 285 -19.03 3.58 -6.41
C SER A 285 -18.39 4.52 -7.44
N GLY A 286 -17.18 4.21 -7.92
CA GLY A 286 -16.42 5.07 -8.84
C GLY A 286 -15.86 6.34 -8.18
N ARG A 287 -15.86 6.42 -6.84
CA ARG A 287 -15.34 7.57 -6.10
C ARG A 287 -13.82 7.65 -6.16
N ILE A 288 -13.14 6.51 -6.16
CA ILE A 288 -11.69 6.41 -6.38
C ILE A 288 -11.39 5.36 -7.45
N ASP A 289 -10.28 5.55 -8.17
CA ASP A 289 -9.79 4.62 -9.19
C ASP A 289 -8.28 4.37 -9.02
N PRO A 290 -7.86 3.72 -7.92
CA PRO A 290 -6.44 3.51 -7.60
C PRO A 290 -5.75 2.55 -8.57
N GLY A 291 -6.49 1.74 -9.32
CA GLY A 291 -5.97 0.80 -10.33
C GLY A 291 -5.24 1.50 -11.48
N ARG A 292 -5.41 2.81 -11.65
CA ARG A 292 -4.64 3.61 -12.63
C ARG A 292 -3.14 3.66 -12.35
N VAL A 293 -2.68 3.19 -11.19
CA VAL A 293 -1.24 3.01 -10.91
C VAL A 293 -0.62 1.87 -11.71
N PHE A 294 -1.41 0.89 -12.17
CA PHE A 294 -0.94 -0.19 -13.03
C PHE A 294 -0.72 0.33 -14.45
N ASP A 295 0.53 0.46 -14.86
CA ASP A 295 0.94 1.01 -16.15
C ASP A 295 1.53 -0.05 -17.10
N LEU A 296 1.58 -1.30 -16.64
CA LEU A 296 1.92 -2.47 -17.43
C LEU A 296 1.08 -3.67 -16.96
N GLU A 297 0.44 -4.36 -17.89
CA GLU A 297 -0.30 -5.59 -17.64
C GLU A 297 0.36 -6.73 -18.42
N LEU A 298 0.62 -7.85 -17.76
CA LEU A 298 1.28 -9.03 -18.32
C LEU A 298 0.56 -10.31 -17.89
N PRO A 299 0.63 -11.40 -18.68
CA PRO A 299 0.24 -12.72 -18.18
C PRO A 299 1.21 -13.18 -17.08
N LEU A 300 0.74 -14.01 -16.15
CA LEU A 300 1.53 -14.53 -15.02
C LEU A 300 2.75 -15.33 -15.51
N SER A 301 2.66 -15.97 -16.68
CA SER A 301 3.79 -16.63 -17.35
C SER A 301 4.94 -15.69 -17.69
N GLU A 302 4.71 -14.38 -17.73
CA GLU A 302 5.71 -13.34 -18.00
C GLU A 302 6.09 -12.54 -16.73
N VAL A 303 5.82 -13.08 -15.53
CA VAL A 303 6.14 -12.41 -14.25
C VAL A 303 7.58 -11.89 -14.16
N ALA A 304 8.55 -12.62 -14.72
CA ALA A 304 9.96 -12.20 -14.74
C ALA A 304 10.20 -10.91 -15.56
N GLU A 305 9.42 -10.65 -16.62
CA GLU A 305 9.44 -9.36 -17.32
C GLU A 305 8.87 -8.26 -16.43
N GLY A 306 7.81 -8.54 -15.67
CA GLY A 306 7.23 -7.60 -14.72
C GLY A 306 8.24 -7.10 -13.68
N TYR A 307 8.99 -8.02 -13.07
CA TYR A 307 10.08 -7.67 -12.15
C TYR A 307 11.15 -6.80 -12.82
N ARG A 308 11.61 -7.21 -14.01
CA ARG A 308 12.61 -6.45 -14.78
C ARG A 308 12.12 -5.05 -15.14
N ALA A 309 10.86 -4.92 -15.57
CA ALA A 309 10.26 -3.65 -15.95
C ALA A 309 10.16 -2.68 -14.77
N MET A 310 9.80 -3.15 -13.58
CA MET A 310 9.78 -2.32 -12.37
C MET A 310 11.19 -1.98 -11.89
N ASP A 311 12.13 -2.92 -11.96
CA ASP A 311 13.51 -2.69 -11.54
C ASP A 311 14.23 -1.65 -12.41
N GLU A 312 14.10 -1.79 -13.73
CA GLU A 312 14.61 -0.84 -14.74
C GLU A 312 13.78 0.45 -14.82
N ARG A 313 12.72 0.58 -14.00
CA ARG A 313 11.81 1.73 -13.93
C ARG A 313 11.09 2.03 -15.25
N ARG A 314 10.90 1.01 -16.09
CA ARG A 314 10.02 1.08 -17.28
C ARG A 314 8.54 1.03 -16.90
N ALA A 315 8.21 0.43 -15.75
CA ALA A 315 6.88 0.42 -15.17
C ALA A 315 6.88 0.98 -13.74
N VAL A 316 5.79 1.63 -13.36
CA VAL A 316 5.48 2.03 -11.97
C VAL A 316 4.96 0.84 -11.19
N LYS A 317 4.03 0.08 -11.78
CA LYS A 317 3.38 -1.06 -11.14
C LYS A 317 2.87 -2.03 -12.20
N VAL A 318 3.20 -3.31 -12.03
CA VAL A 318 2.84 -4.35 -13.00
C VAL A 318 1.68 -5.17 -12.48
N LEU A 319 0.59 -5.23 -13.26
CA LEU A 319 -0.53 -6.15 -13.04
C LEU A 319 -0.25 -7.48 -13.73
N LEU A 320 -0.56 -8.58 -13.06
CA LEU A 320 -0.38 -9.95 -13.54
C LEU A 320 -1.72 -10.69 -13.62
N ARG A 321 -1.96 -11.33 -14.76
CA ARG A 321 -3.14 -12.17 -15.03
C ARG A 321 -2.76 -13.65 -15.05
N PRO A 322 -3.29 -14.48 -14.12
CA PRO A 322 -3.11 -15.93 -14.16
C PRO A 322 -3.52 -16.56 -15.49
#